data_AF-A0A817RQZ9-F1
#
_entry.id   AF-A0A817RQZ9-F1
#
_cell.length_a   1.000
_cell.length_b   1.000
_cell.length_c   1.000
_cell.angle_alpha   90.00
_cell.angle_beta   90.00
_cell.angle_gamma   90.00
#
_symmetry.space_group_name_H-M   'P 1'
#
loop_
_entity.id
_entity.type
_entity.pdbx_description
1 polymer ?
#
loop_
_entity_poly.entity_id
_entity_poly.type
_entity_poly.pdbx_seq_one_letter_code
_entity_poly.pdbx_strand_id
1 'polypeptide(L)'
;SSASSGGTVVAGSAAGTAGSTSTSLNTPTSVTRDSQGNLYVVDQGNHRIQLFCQYPTPTTIGITIAGTGSAGSTSTTLSSPTNIALDSSLNVYVSDTGNHRVQMFQRIA
;
A
#
# COMPACT_ATOMS: atom_id res chain seq x y z
N SER A 1 -12.05 -23.51 25.30
CA SER A 1 -11.63 -23.77 23.91
C SER A 1 -10.46 -22.85 23.61
N SER A 2 -9.30 -23.41 23.28
CA SER A 2 -8.09 -22.67 22.98
C SER A 2 -8.21 -21.97 21.62
N ALA A 3 -8.72 -20.74 21.61
CA ALA A 3 -8.58 -19.88 20.44
C ALA A 3 -7.09 -19.60 20.24
N SER A 4 -6.53 -20.01 19.10
CA SER A 4 -5.14 -19.72 18.75
C SER A 4 -4.95 -18.20 18.62
N SER A 5 -4.06 -17.61 19.40
CA SER A 5 -3.75 -16.18 19.40
C SER A 5 -2.84 -15.76 18.23
N GLY A 6 -3.14 -16.23 17.02
CA GLY A 6 -2.36 -15.95 15.82
C GLY A 6 -2.80 -14.66 15.12
N GLY A 7 -1.86 -13.94 14.51
CA GLY A 7 -2.17 -12.86 13.58
C GLY A 7 -2.69 -13.39 12.24
N THR A 8 -3.49 -12.58 11.54
CA THR A 8 -4.01 -12.89 10.20
C THR A 8 -3.30 -12.04 9.15
N VAL A 9 -2.86 -12.65 8.05
CA VAL A 9 -2.35 -11.91 6.89
C VAL A 9 -3.53 -11.28 6.15
N VAL A 10 -3.59 -9.95 6.11
CA VAL A 10 -4.68 -9.19 5.48
C VAL A 10 -4.28 -8.50 4.16
N ALA A 11 -3.00 -8.53 3.81
CA ALA A 11 -2.44 -8.06 2.54
C ALA A 11 -1.11 -8.76 2.25
N GLY A 12 -0.84 -9.06 0.97
CA GLY A 12 0.36 -9.78 0.53
C GLY A 12 0.23 -11.32 0.59
N SER A 13 1.33 -12.01 0.33
CA SER A 13 1.39 -13.47 0.25
C SER A 13 1.20 -14.12 1.63
N ALA A 14 0.24 -15.02 1.76
CA ALA A 14 0.05 -15.81 2.99
C ALA A 14 1.25 -16.71 3.32
N ALA A 15 2.09 -17.03 2.33
CA ALA A 15 3.33 -17.79 2.51
C ALA A 15 4.50 -16.92 3.01
N GLY A 16 4.32 -15.60 3.16
CA GLY A 16 5.39 -14.69 3.60
C GLY A 16 6.48 -14.46 2.55
N THR A 17 6.20 -14.73 1.27
CA THR A 17 7.13 -14.56 0.16
C THR A 17 6.98 -13.20 -0.51
N ALA A 18 8.10 -12.56 -0.85
CA ALA A 18 8.11 -11.32 -1.61
C ALA A 18 7.63 -11.53 -3.06
N GLY A 19 6.97 -10.54 -3.63
CA GLY A 19 6.54 -10.55 -5.04
C GLY A 19 6.00 -9.20 -5.52
N SER A 20 5.69 -9.12 -6.80
CA SER A 20 5.23 -7.89 -7.48
C SER A 20 3.82 -7.98 -8.08
N THR A 21 3.14 -9.12 -7.90
CA THR A 21 1.75 -9.30 -8.35
C THR A 21 0.78 -8.45 -7.53
N SER A 22 -0.49 -8.40 -7.92
CA SER A 22 -1.53 -7.72 -7.14
C SER A 22 -1.81 -8.39 -5.78
N THR A 23 -1.43 -9.65 -5.60
CA THR A 23 -1.63 -10.43 -4.36
C THR A 23 -0.37 -10.57 -3.51
N SER A 24 0.75 -9.99 -3.95
CA SER A 24 2.04 -10.05 -3.24
C SER A 24 2.61 -8.64 -3.04
N LEU A 25 3.47 -8.52 -2.02
CA LEU A 25 4.16 -7.29 -1.65
C LEU A 25 5.65 -7.59 -1.59
N ASN A 26 6.47 -6.56 -1.69
CA ASN A 26 7.92 -6.63 -1.58
C ASN A 26 8.41 -5.55 -0.61
N THR A 27 8.88 -5.97 0.56
CA THR A 27 9.40 -5.07 1.60
C THR A 27 8.40 -3.96 1.99
N PRO A 28 7.15 -4.28 2.40
CA PRO A 28 6.19 -3.26 2.77
C PRO A 28 6.63 -2.52 4.04
N THR A 29 6.54 -1.19 4.06
CA THR A 29 7.14 -0.37 5.13
C THR A 29 6.16 0.40 6.00
N SER A 30 4.97 0.69 5.48
CA SER A 30 3.93 1.41 6.23
C SER A 30 2.54 1.02 5.75
N VAL A 31 1.57 1.12 6.65
CA VAL A 31 0.15 0.91 6.33
C VAL A 31 -0.71 2.00 6.95
N THR A 32 -1.85 2.29 6.33
CA THR A 32 -2.92 3.11 6.93
C THR A 32 -4.29 2.60 6.47
N ARG A 33 -5.37 3.01 7.15
CA ARG A 33 -6.75 2.62 6.81
C ARG A 33 -7.67 3.81 6.75
N ASP A 34 -8.64 3.76 5.83
CA ASP A 34 -9.75 4.70 5.82
C ASP A 34 -10.90 4.24 6.74
N SER A 35 -11.94 5.07 6.88
CA SER A 35 -13.12 4.78 7.71
C SER A 35 -14.00 3.64 7.18
N GLN A 36 -13.82 3.26 5.91
CA GLN A 36 -14.45 2.08 5.32
C GLN A 36 -13.63 0.81 5.56
N GLY A 37 -12.46 0.93 6.20
CA GLY A 37 -11.57 -0.17 6.50
C GLY A 37 -10.61 -0.53 5.37
N ASN A 38 -10.64 0.18 4.22
CA ASN A 38 -9.72 -0.11 3.12
C ASN A 38 -8.28 0.12 3.58
N LEU A 39 -7.40 -0.82 3.23
CA LEU A 39 -6.01 -0.85 3.67
C LEU A 39 -5.09 -0.33 2.58
N TYR A 40 -4.30 0.68 2.91
CA TYR A 40 -3.30 1.29 2.05
C TYR A 40 -1.94 0.83 2.52
N VAL A 41 -1.14 0.27 1.61
CA VAL A 41 0.15 -0.32 1.93
C VAL A 41 1.23 0.31 1.05
N VAL A 42 2.29 0.79 1.68
CA VAL A 42 3.53 1.19 0.99
C VAL A 42 4.27 -0.07 0.61
N ASP A 43 4.32 -0.38 -0.68
CA ASP A 43 5.00 -1.54 -1.26
C ASP A 43 6.37 -1.10 -1.79
N GLN A 44 7.28 -0.78 -0.86
CA GLN A 44 8.53 -0.06 -1.13
C GLN A 44 9.37 -0.74 -2.21
N GLY A 45 9.57 -2.06 -2.11
CA GLY A 45 10.38 -2.83 -3.03
C GLY A 45 9.81 -2.91 -4.44
N ASN A 46 8.53 -2.57 -4.61
CA ASN A 46 7.86 -2.42 -5.90
C ASN A 46 7.55 -0.95 -6.23
N HIS A 47 8.10 0.03 -5.51
CA HIS A 47 7.98 1.45 -5.83
C HIS A 47 6.53 1.93 -6.05
N ARG A 48 5.59 1.42 -5.25
CA ARG A 48 4.15 1.68 -5.42
C ARG A 48 3.39 1.71 -4.10
N ILE A 49 2.17 2.24 -4.13
CA ILE A 49 1.18 2.14 -3.07
C ILE A 49 0.05 1.22 -3.53
N GLN A 50 -0.28 0.23 -2.70
CA GLN A 50 -1.35 -0.73 -2.95
C GLN A 50 -2.56 -0.47 -2.06
N LEU A 51 -3.76 -0.51 -2.63
CA LEU A 51 -5.05 -0.45 -1.94
C LEU A 51 -5.70 -1.84 -1.90
N PHE A 52 -6.02 -2.33 -0.71
CA PHE A 52 -6.79 -3.55 -0.48
C PHE A 52 -8.13 -3.17 0.13
N CYS A 53 -9.22 -3.36 -0.60
CA CYS A 53 -10.55 -3.09 -0.07
C CYS A 53 -10.90 -4.10 1.03
N GLN A 54 -11.48 -3.64 2.13
CA GLN A 54 -11.86 -4.51 3.25
C GLN A 54 -13.36 -4.55 3.50
N TYR A 55 -14.11 -3.60 2.94
CA TYR A 55 -15.56 -3.50 3.08
C TYR A 55 -16.27 -3.49 1.72
N PRO A 56 -17.44 -4.16 1.59
CA PRO A 56 -18.05 -5.06 2.58
C PRO A 56 -17.33 -6.41 2.69
N THR A 57 -16.41 -6.73 1.78
CA THR A 57 -15.68 -7.99 1.74
C THR A 57 -14.17 -7.74 1.60
N PRO A 58 -13.33 -8.37 2.45
CA PRO A 58 -11.88 -8.36 2.27
C PRO A 58 -11.47 -8.88 0.90
N THR A 59 -10.75 -8.06 0.13
CA THR A 59 -10.01 -8.52 -1.06
C THR A 59 -8.54 -8.69 -0.72
N THR A 60 -7.94 -9.77 -1.25
CA THR A 60 -6.50 -10.01 -1.24
C THR A 60 -5.81 -9.47 -2.49
N ILE A 61 -6.58 -8.90 -3.42
CA ILE A 61 -6.09 -8.28 -4.64
C ILE A 61 -5.91 -6.79 -4.35
N GLY A 62 -4.66 -6.35 -4.38
CA GLY A 62 -4.29 -4.95 -4.24
C GLY A 62 -4.36 -4.20 -5.57
N ILE A 63 -4.86 -2.98 -5.52
CA ILE A 63 -4.94 -2.04 -6.64
C ILE A 63 -3.82 -1.02 -6.49
N THR A 64 -3.00 -0.83 -7.53
CA THR A 64 -1.98 0.23 -7.51
C THR A 64 -2.67 1.58 -7.65
N ILE A 65 -2.50 2.45 -6.66
CA ILE A 65 -3.11 3.79 -6.65
C ILE A 65 -2.08 4.93 -6.78
N ALA A 66 -0.80 4.62 -6.59
CA ALA A 66 0.32 5.53 -6.80
C ALA A 66 1.60 4.74 -7.12
N GLY A 67 2.46 5.31 -7.97
CA GLY A 67 3.61 4.59 -8.54
C GLY A 67 3.22 3.62 -9.66
N THR A 68 4.23 3.01 -10.28
CA THR A 68 4.04 2.18 -11.49
C THR A 68 4.61 0.76 -11.36
N GLY A 69 5.15 0.38 -10.20
CA GLY A 69 5.88 -0.88 -10.04
C GLY A 69 7.38 -0.76 -10.25
N SER A 70 7.86 0.39 -10.71
CA SER A 70 9.27 0.67 -11.01
C SER A 70 9.71 2.02 -10.45
N ALA A 71 10.98 2.10 -10.05
CA ALA A 71 11.57 3.36 -9.59
C ALA A 71 11.51 4.45 -10.67
N GLY A 72 11.17 5.68 -10.28
CA GLY A 72 11.22 6.86 -11.14
C GLY A 72 11.02 8.15 -10.35
N SER A 73 11.18 9.29 -11.01
CA SER A 73 11.14 10.64 -10.40
C SER A 73 10.07 11.58 -11.00
N THR A 74 9.21 11.06 -11.87
CA THR A 74 8.07 11.80 -12.45
C THR A 74 6.96 12.02 -11.42
N SER A 75 5.93 12.79 -11.76
CA SER A 75 4.76 13.00 -10.90
C SER A 75 3.88 11.76 -10.70
N THR A 76 4.10 10.69 -11.45
CA THR A 76 3.33 9.44 -11.38
C THR A 76 4.15 8.24 -10.89
N THR A 77 5.46 8.42 -10.74
CA THR A 77 6.40 7.39 -10.28
C THR A 77 6.90 7.70 -8.87
N LEU A 78 7.35 6.65 -8.19
CA LEU A 78 7.92 6.72 -6.84
C LEU A 78 9.29 6.05 -6.86
N SER A 79 10.13 6.37 -5.89
CA SER A 79 11.44 5.77 -5.65
C SER A 79 11.58 5.47 -4.16
N SER A 80 11.59 4.18 -3.81
CA SER A 80 11.65 3.68 -2.44
C SER A 80 10.75 4.45 -1.45
N PRO A 81 9.42 4.47 -1.65
CA PRO A 81 8.52 5.14 -0.72
C PRO A 81 8.55 4.43 0.64
N THR A 82 8.48 5.18 1.75
CA THR A 82 8.61 4.58 3.10
C THR A 82 7.42 4.81 4.02
N ASN A 83 6.62 5.83 3.76
CA ASN A 83 5.50 6.20 4.62
C ASN A 83 4.32 6.71 3.84
N ILE A 84 3.13 6.60 4.43
CA ILE A 84 1.85 6.99 3.86
C ILE A 84 0.94 7.62 4.91
N ALA A 85 0.28 8.71 4.54
CA ALA A 85 -0.81 9.33 5.31
C ALA A 85 -2.01 9.62 4.41
N LEU A 86 -3.19 9.69 5.01
CA LEU A 86 -4.43 10.07 4.35
C LEU A 86 -4.97 11.36 4.97
N ASP A 87 -5.57 12.22 4.16
CA ASP A 87 -6.44 13.29 4.66
C ASP A 87 -7.93 12.85 4.73
N SER A 88 -8.81 13.75 5.16
CA SER A 88 -10.26 13.48 5.24
C SER A 88 -10.93 13.27 3.88
N SER A 89 -10.31 13.75 2.80
CA SER A 89 -10.75 13.52 1.42
C SER A 89 -10.11 12.26 0.81
N LEU A 90 -9.36 11.51 1.63
CA LEU A 90 -8.68 10.28 1.27
C LEU A 90 -7.60 10.47 0.20
N ASN A 91 -7.08 11.69 0.06
CA ASN A 91 -5.86 11.95 -0.70
C ASN A 91 -4.69 11.29 0.00
N VAL A 92 -3.77 10.74 -0.78
CA VAL A 92 -2.66 9.93 -0.31
C VAL A 92 -1.37 10.74 -0.34
N TYR A 93 -0.76 10.94 0.82
CA TYR A 93 0.53 11.60 0.96
C TYR A 93 1.61 10.55 1.18
N VAL A 94 2.63 10.53 0.33
CA VAL A 94 3.69 9.51 0.33
C VAL A 94 5.04 10.15 0.56
N SER A 95 5.79 9.65 1.53
CA SER A 95 7.21 9.94 1.67
C SER A 95 7.98 9.19 0.58
N ASP A 96 8.24 9.86 -0.53
CA ASP A 96 8.93 9.35 -1.72
C ASP A 96 10.44 9.49 -1.55
N THR A 97 10.99 8.71 -0.60
CA THR A 97 12.29 9.01 0.01
C THR A 97 13.47 8.93 -0.94
N GLY A 98 13.45 8.04 -1.93
CA GLY A 98 14.47 7.94 -2.97
C GLY A 98 14.49 9.15 -3.89
N ASN A 99 13.43 9.95 -3.91
CA ASN A 99 13.35 11.23 -4.63
C ASN A 99 13.43 12.44 -3.70
N HIS A 100 13.71 12.25 -2.41
CA HIS A 100 13.86 13.33 -1.42
C HIS A 100 12.66 14.29 -1.35
N ARG A 101 11.43 13.78 -1.52
CA ARG A 101 10.21 14.59 -1.55
C ARG A 101 9.03 13.91 -0.88
N VAL A 102 7.97 14.67 -0.71
CA VAL A 102 6.63 14.16 -0.39
C VAL A 102 5.73 14.41 -1.59
N GLN A 103 4.99 13.39 -2.03
CA GLN A 103 4.02 13.52 -3.12
C GLN A 103 2.61 13.27 -2.61
N MET A 104 1.65 14.06 -3.10
CA MET A 104 0.22 13.86 -2.85
C MET A 104 -0.43 13.29 -4.12
N PHE A 105 -1.20 12.22 -3.97
CA PHE A 105 -2.03 11.63 -5.01
C PHE A 105 -3.49 11.82 -4.64
N GLN A 106 -4.23 12.51 -5.50
CA GLN A 106 -5.64 12.73 -5.30
C GLN A 106 -6.41 11.41 -5.43
N ARG A 107 -7.35 11.16 -4.52
CA ARG A 107 -8.31 10.06 -4.70
C ARG A 107 -9.20 10.43 -5.88
N ILE A 108 -9.15 9.66 -6.97
CA ILE A 108 -10.17 9.76 -8.00
C ILE A 108 -11.41 9.04 -7.44
N ALA A 109 -12.51 9.78 -7.32
CA ALA A 109 -13.81 9.29 -6.86
C ALA A 109 -14.49 8.42 -7.92
#